data_AF-A0A7G8JJ22-F1
#
_entry.id   AF-A0A7G8JJ22-F1
#
_cell.length_a   1.000
_cell.length_b   1.000
_cell.length_c   1.000
_cell.angle_alpha   90.00
_cell.angle_beta   90.00
_cell.angle_gamma   90.00
#
_symmetry.space_group_name_H-M   'P 1'
#
loop_
_entity.id
_entity.type
_entity.pdbx_description
1 polymer ?
#
loop_
_entity_poly.entity_id
_entity_poly.type
_entity_poly.pdbx_seq_one_letter_code
_entity_poly.pdbx_strand_id
1 'polypeptide(L)'
;MTEPIKLEVDRIWHLACPASPVHYQFNPVKTSKTSFIGTYNMLGLARRVGARLLLASTSEVYGDPEVHPQPESYRGCVNTIGIRSCYDEGKRIAETLCFDYMRMHDLEIRVMRIFNTYGPRMLPDDGRVVSNFIVQALKGEPLTLYGDGSQTRSFCFVDDLIEGMIRLMNGTHTGPINIGNPTEFTIRQLAELVRERINPDLELICKPLPQDDPLQRQPVIDLAQKELGWTPAVALEKGLEPTVDYFKTLLLEA
;
A
#
# COMPACT_ATOMS: atom_id res chain seq x y z
N MET A 1 3.83 -22.68 18.28
CA MET A 1 3.39 -21.73 19.33
C MET A 1 4.20 -20.46 19.16
N THR A 2 3.56 -19.30 19.13
CA THR A 2 4.24 -18.00 19.20
C THR A 2 4.03 -17.45 20.61
N GLU A 3 5.11 -17.06 21.29
CA GLU A 3 5.00 -16.45 22.61
C GLU A 3 4.50 -15.00 22.51
N PRO A 4 3.68 -14.50 23.46
CA PRO A 4 3.26 -13.11 23.47
C PRO A 4 4.44 -12.16 23.65
N ILE A 5 4.56 -11.15 22.78
CA ILE A 5 5.56 -10.10 22.92
C ILE A 5 5.24 -9.24 24.15
N LYS A 6 6.22 -9.07 25.03
CA LYS A 6 6.12 -8.22 26.22
C LYS A 6 7.22 -7.15 26.18
N LEU A 7 6.89 -6.00 25.61
CA LEU A 7 7.75 -4.82 25.55
C LEU A 7 7.05 -3.64 26.22
N GLU A 8 7.82 -2.72 26.77
CA GLU A 8 7.36 -1.40 27.21
C GLU A 8 7.71 -0.40 26.11
N VAL A 9 6.69 0.21 25.50
CA VAL A 9 6.83 1.13 24.36
C VAL A 9 5.74 2.19 24.42
N ASP A 10 6.05 3.39 23.94
CA ASP A 10 5.06 4.48 23.87
C ASP A 10 4.26 4.49 22.57
N ARG A 11 4.83 3.89 21.49
CA ARG A 11 4.27 3.95 20.14
C ARG A 11 4.49 2.66 19.38
N ILE A 12 3.45 2.22 18.66
CA ILE A 12 3.46 1.00 17.85
C ILE A 12 3.11 1.35 16.40
N TRP A 13 4.01 1.01 15.47
CA TRP A 13 3.78 1.13 14.03
C TRP A 13 3.44 -0.26 13.49
N HIS A 14 2.15 -0.56 13.38
CA HIS A 14 1.67 -1.88 13.01
C HIS A 14 1.57 -2.04 11.49
N LEU A 15 2.71 -2.39 10.87
CA LEU A 15 2.86 -2.58 9.42
C LEU A 15 2.90 -4.07 9.00
N ALA A 16 2.88 -5.00 9.95
CA ALA A 16 3.09 -6.42 9.70
C ALA A 16 1.89 -7.06 8.96
N CYS A 17 2.02 -7.23 7.64
CA CYS A 17 1.10 -7.99 6.79
C CYS A 17 1.75 -8.20 5.40
N PRO A 18 1.63 -9.37 4.75
CA PRO A 18 2.03 -9.50 3.35
C PRO A 18 1.24 -8.52 2.48
N ALA A 19 1.92 -7.74 1.63
CA ALA A 19 1.32 -6.61 0.91
C ALA A 19 1.10 -6.84 -0.59
N SER A 20 1.95 -7.64 -1.24
CA SER A 20 1.79 -7.98 -2.66
C SER A 20 0.73 -9.06 -2.88
N PRO A 21 -0.11 -8.96 -3.93
CA PRO A 21 -1.05 -10.01 -4.34
C PRO A 21 -0.46 -11.41 -4.38
N VAL A 22 0.72 -11.57 -4.97
CA VAL A 22 1.37 -12.89 -5.09
C VAL A 22 1.66 -13.45 -3.69
N HIS A 23 2.14 -12.62 -2.77
CA HIS A 23 2.55 -13.04 -1.44
C HIS A 23 1.39 -13.28 -0.47
N TYR A 24 0.37 -12.42 -0.47
CA TYR A 24 -0.76 -12.61 0.43
C TYR A 24 -1.70 -13.75 -0.01
N GLN A 25 -1.75 -14.06 -1.31
CA GLN A 25 -2.51 -15.18 -1.86
C GLN A 25 -1.78 -16.52 -1.73
N PHE A 26 -0.45 -16.52 -1.60
CA PHE A 26 0.33 -17.74 -1.42
C PHE A 26 -0.11 -18.55 -0.19
N ASN A 27 -0.46 -17.86 0.90
CA ASN A 27 -1.01 -18.50 2.10
C ASN A 27 -2.14 -17.65 2.70
N PRO A 28 -3.37 -17.73 2.16
CA PRO A 28 -4.46 -16.83 2.50
C PRO A 28 -4.88 -16.96 3.98
N VAL A 29 -4.82 -18.18 4.53
CA VAL A 29 -5.11 -18.44 5.94
C VAL A 29 -4.11 -17.72 6.84
N LYS A 30 -2.81 -17.74 6.50
CA LYS A 30 -1.77 -17.01 7.24
C LYS A 30 -1.95 -15.50 7.13
N THR A 31 -2.32 -14.99 5.96
CA THR A 31 -2.64 -13.58 5.74
C THR A 31 -3.78 -13.13 6.67
N SER A 32 -4.91 -13.84 6.65
CA SER A 32 -6.05 -13.51 7.51
C SER A 32 -5.72 -13.61 9.00
N LYS A 33 -4.99 -14.64 9.43
CA LYS A 33 -4.51 -14.75 10.83
C LYS A 33 -3.59 -13.58 11.21
N THR A 34 -2.70 -13.16 10.32
CA THR A 34 -1.80 -12.03 10.58
C THR A 34 -2.58 -10.74 10.75
N SER A 35 -3.54 -10.47 9.86
CA SER A 35 -4.37 -9.26 9.93
C SER A 35 -5.31 -9.24 11.14
N PHE A 36 -5.92 -10.37 11.49
CA PHE A 36 -6.83 -10.45 12.64
C PHE A 36 -6.10 -10.66 13.98
N ILE A 37 -5.45 -11.81 14.16
CA ILE A 37 -4.81 -12.19 15.43
C ILE A 37 -3.61 -11.27 15.72
N GLY A 38 -2.84 -10.90 14.70
CA GLY A 38 -1.73 -9.97 14.86
C GLY A 38 -2.19 -8.60 15.35
N THR A 39 -3.23 -8.03 14.74
CA THR A 39 -3.80 -6.75 15.17
C THR A 39 -4.41 -6.84 16.57
N TYR A 40 -5.16 -7.90 16.87
CA TYR A 40 -5.70 -8.14 18.21
C TYR A 40 -4.60 -8.15 19.28
N ASN A 41 -3.49 -8.86 19.02
CA ASN A 41 -2.36 -8.93 19.94
C ASN A 41 -1.65 -7.58 20.12
N MET A 42 -1.47 -6.81 19.04
CA MET A 42 -0.81 -5.51 19.11
C MET A 42 -1.68 -4.46 19.81
N LEU A 43 -3.00 -4.50 19.63
CA LEU A 43 -3.94 -3.67 20.39
C LEU A 43 -3.96 -4.05 21.88
N GLY A 44 -3.89 -5.35 22.19
CA GLY A 44 -3.74 -5.83 23.57
C GLY A 44 -2.44 -5.35 24.24
N LEU A 45 -1.32 -5.37 23.50
CA LEU A 45 -0.06 -4.79 23.95
C LEU A 45 -0.18 -3.28 24.16
N ALA A 46 -0.70 -2.56 23.17
CA ALA A 46 -0.88 -1.11 23.22
C ALA A 46 -1.69 -0.69 24.46
N ARG A 47 -2.81 -1.37 24.70
CA ARG A 47 -3.62 -1.16 25.89
C ARG A 47 -2.86 -1.42 27.20
N ARG A 48 -2.08 -2.50 27.26
CA ARG A 48 -1.36 -2.89 28.48
C ARG A 48 -0.36 -1.82 28.92
N VAL A 49 0.34 -1.22 27.95
CA VAL A 49 1.44 -0.28 28.22
C VAL A 49 1.07 1.19 27.97
N GLY A 50 -0.17 1.46 27.56
CA GLY A 50 -0.63 2.81 27.21
C GLY A 50 -0.03 3.37 25.91
N ALA A 51 0.40 2.50 24.99
CA ALA A 51 1.00 2.94 23.72
C ALA A 51 -0.06 3.46 22.75
N ARG A 52 0.32 4.48 21.96
CA ARG A 52 -0.40 4.87 20.74
C ARG A 52 -0.09 3.88 19.62
N LEU A 53 -1.12 3.37 18.94
CA LEU A 53 -0.94 2.42 17.82
C LEU A 53 -1.36 3.03 16.49
N LEU A 54 -0.48 2.97 15.48
CA LEU A 54 -0.80 3.27 14.09
C LEU A 54 -0.98 1.97 13.30
N LEU A 55 -2.15 1.80 12.68
CA LEU A 55 -2.44 0.73 11.73
C LEU A 55 -2.14 1.19 10.30
N ALA A 56 -1.26 0.47 9.62
CA ALA A 56 -1.11 0.55 8.17
C ALA A 56 -2.25 -0.23 7.49
N SER A 57 -3.36 0.45 7.26
CA SER A 57 -4.46 -0.04 6.42
C SER A 57 -4.12 0.16 4.94
N THR A 58 -5.10 0.03 4.06
CA THR A 58 -4.90 -0.03 2.61
C THR A 58 -6.09 0.55 1.87
N SER A 59 -5.88 1.05 0.66
CA SER A 59 -6.96 1.39 -0.26
C SER A 59 -7.79 0.17 -0.71
N GLU A 60 -7.29 -1.06 -0.54
CA GLU A 60 -8.08 -2.28 -0.85
C GLU A 60 -9.33 -2.42 0.03
N VAL A 61 -9.44 -1.70 1.16
CA VAL A 61 -10.69 -1.69 1.96
C VAL A 61 -11.87 -1.08 1.20
N TYR A 62 -11.58 -0.32 0.12
CA TYR A 62 -12.57 0.21 -0.81
C TYR A 62 -12.99 -0.81 -1.89
N GLY A 63 -12.22 -1.88 -2.09
CA GLY A 63 -12.48 -2.94 -3.04
C GLY A 63 -12.46 -2.49 -4.50
N ASP A 64 -13.51 -2.85 -5.24
CA ASP A 64 -13.79 -2.37 -6.60
C ASP A 64 -14.77 -1.18 -6.51
N PRO A 65 -14.25 0.06 -6.43
CA PRO A 65 -15.05 1.19 -5.97
C PRO A 65 -16.09 1.62 -7.01
N GLU A 66 -17.33 1.83 -6.57
CA GLU A 66 -18.41 2.42 -7.37
C GLU A 66 -18.37 3.97 -7.38
N VAL A 67 -17.39 4.55 -6.67
CA VAL A 67 -17.19 6.00 -6.49
C VAL A 67 -15.75 6.36 -6.84
N HIS A 68 -15.57 7.42 -7.63
CA HIS A 68 -14.26 7.90 -8.04
C HIS A 68 -14.16 9.44 -8.02
N PRO A 69 -13.11 10.04 -7.41
CA PRO A 69 -12.08 9.42 -6.56
C PRO A 69 -12.63 8.86 -5.25
N GLN A 70 -11.81 8.13 -4.46
CA GLN A 70 -12.26 7.44 -3.24
C GLN A 70 -12.05 8.32 -1.99
N PRO A 71 -13.11 8.87 -1.36
CA PRO A 71 -13.01 9.56 -0.06
C PRO A 71 -13.03 8.56 1.11
N GLU A 72 -12.54 9.01 2.27
CA GLU A 72 -12.53 8.20 3.50
C GLU A 72 -13.92 7.76 3.97
N SER A 73 -14.96 8.52 3.60
CA SER A 73 -16.36 8.23 3.91
C SER A 73 -16.95 7.07 3.10
N TYR A 74 -16.31 6.67 2.00
CA TYR A 74 -16.78 5.54 1.19
C TYR A 74 -16.58 4.22 1.92
N ARG A 75 -17.62 3.37 1.93
CA ARG A 75 -17.64 2.11 2.70
C ARG A 75 -16.91 0.96 2.01
N GLY A 76 -16.66 1.07 0.70
CA GLY A 76 -16.08 0.02 -0.12
C GLY A 76 -17.11 -0.96 -0.70
N CYS A 77 -16.76 -1.54 -1.84
CA CYS A 77 -17.47 -2.65 -2.47
C CYS A 77 -16.49 -3.83 -2.58
N VAL A 78 -16.52 -4.71 -1.58
CA VAL A 78 -15.52 -5.77 -1.39
C VAL A 78 -16.23 -7.12 -1.42
N ASN A 79 -15.69 -8.06 -2.20
CA ASN A 79 -16.14 -9.44 -2.21
C ASN A 79 -15.58 -10.17 -0.98
N THR A 80 -16.44 -10.85 -0.22
CA THR A 80 -16.06 -11.55 1.02
C THR A 80 -15.53 -12.96 0.81
N ILE A 81 -15.69 -13.53 -0.40
CA ILE A 81 -15.31 -14.92 -0.73
C ILE A 81 -14.32 -15.02 -1.90
N GLY A 82 -13.88 -13.89 -2.45
CA GLY A 82 -12.91 -13.83 -3.54
C GLY A 82 -11.50 -14.23 -3.11
N ILE A 83 -10.63 -14.49 -4.09
CA ILE A 83 -9.24 -14.90 -3.84
C ILE A 83 -8.42 -13.82 -3.09
N ARG A 84 -8.84 -12.55 -3.19
CA ARG A 84 -8.22 -11.40 -2.52
C ARG A 84 -8.76 -11.14 -1.11
N SER A 85 -9.92 -11.72 -0.76
CA SER A 85 -10.64 -11.41 0.48
C SER A 85 -9.82 -11.67 1.74
N CYS A 86 -8.86 -12.60 1.70
CA CYS A 86 -7.97 -12.86 2.84
C CYS A 86 -7.19 -11.62 3.31
N TYR A 87 -6.84 -10.73 2.37
CA TYR A 87 -6.18 -9.45 2.62
C TYR A 87 -7.22 -8.34 2.85
N ASP A 88 -8.19 -8.20 1.94
CA ASP A 88 -9.15 -7.09 1.92
C ASP A 88 -10.02 -7.09 3.18
N GLU A 89 -10.69 -8.21 3.48
CA GLU A 89 -11.46 -8.36 4.72
C GLU A 89 -10.56 -8.39 5.95
N GLY A 90 -9.35 -8.93 5.82
CA GLY A 90 -8.34 -8.91 6.87
C GLY A 90 -8.00 -7.48 7.33
N LYS A 91 -7.84 -6.54 6.38
CA LYS A 91 -7.58 -5.14 6.68
C LYS A 91 -8.82 -4.41 7.18
N ARG A 92 -10.02 -4.73 6.65
CA ARG A 92 -11.29 -4.18 7.14
C ARG A 92 -11.56 -4.55 8.60
N ILE A 93 -11.38 -5.82 8.99
CA ILE A 93 -11.55 -6.23 10.40
C ILE A 93 -10.48 -5.60 11.30
N ALA A 94 -9.26 -5.39 10.80
CA ALA A 94 -8.22 -4.70 11.55
C ALA A 94 -8.59 -3.24 11.87
N GLU A 95 -9.20 -2.51 10.93
CA GLU A 95 -9.75 -1.17 11.20
C GLU A 95 -10.85 -1.23 12.27
N THR A 96 -11.80 -2.15 12.13
CA THR A 96 -12.90 -2.36 13.10
C THR A 96 -12.36 -2.57 14.52
N LEU A 97 -11.37 -3.48 14.67
CA LEU A 97 -10.74 -3.76 15.96
C LEU A 97 -10.09 -2.52 16.57
N CYS A 98 -9.38 -1.70 15.78
CA CYS A 98 -8.78 -0.48 16.29
C CYS A 98 -9.85 0.44 16.87
N PHE A 99 -10.92 0.71 16.12
CA PHE A 99 -12.01 1.58 16.58
C PHE A 99 -12.81 1.01 17.75
N ASP A 100 -12.95 -0.32 17.86
CA ASP A 100 -13.55 -0.96 19.04
C ASP A 100 -12.69 -0.76 20.29
N TYR A 101 -11.37 -0.96 20.19
CA TYR A 101 -10.45 -0.71 21.30
C TYR A 101 -10.43 0.76 21.72
N MET A 102 -10.52 1.69 20.76
CA MET A 102 -10.68 3.11 21.08
C MET A 102 -11.97 3.37 21.86
N ARG A 103 -13.13 2.87 21.39
CA ARG A 103 -14.42 3.09 22.06
C ARG A 103 -14.54 2.42 23.43
N MET A 104 -13.95 1.24 23.60
CA MET A 104 -14.11 0.43 24.82
C MET A 104 -13.03 0.68 25.87
N HIS A 105 -11.85 1.14 25.44
CA HIS A 105 -10.66 1.23 26.29
C HIS A 105 -9.91 2.56 26.16
N ASP A 106 -10.49 3.55 25.48
CA ASP A 106 -9.88 4.86 25.23
C ASP A 106 -8.47 4.77 24.65
N LEU A 107 -8.19 3.69 23.89
CA LEU A 107 -6.88 3.46 23.30
C LEU A 107 -6.62 4.49 22.20
N GLU A 108 -5.46 5.15 22.25
CA GLU A 108 -5.04 6.07 21.20
C GLU A 108 -4.64 5.29 19.93
N ILE A 109 -5.47 5.39 18.89
CA ILE A 109 -5.22 4.75 17.59
C ILE A 109 -4.97 5.78 16.49
N ARG A 110 -4.28 5.36 15.43
CA ARG A 110 -4.13 6.07 14.16
C ARG A 110 -4.40 5.08 13.03
N VAL A 111 -5.30 5.40 12.10
CA VAL A 111 -5.62 4.53 10.96
C VAL A 111 -5.26 5.23 9.66
N MET A 112 -4.31 4.67 8.92
CA MET A 112 -3.82 5.20 7.66
C MET A 112 -4.22 4.26 6.51
N ARG A 113 -5.03 4.74 5.57
CA ARG A 113 -5.39 3.99 4.36
C ARG A 113 -4.37 4.31 3.28
N ILE A 114 -3.42 3.38 3.11
CA ILE A 114 -2.28 3.55 2.21
C ILE A 114 -2.69 3.18 0.78
N PHE A 115 -2.46 4.09 -0.16
CA PHE A 115 -2.59 3.83 -1.59
C PHE A 115 -1.26 3.32 -2.16
N ASN A 116 -1.27 2.90 -3.42
CA ASN A 116 -0.12 2.32 -4.11
C ASN A 116 1.16 3.15 -3.89
N THR A 117 2.14 2.52 -3.24
CA THR A 117 3.42 3.14 -2.89
C THR A 117 4.57 2.36 -3.52
N TYR A 118 5.59 3.07 -3.98
CA TYR A 118 6.79 2.51 -4.59
C TYR A 118 8.06 3.21 -4.07
N GLY A 119 9.22 2.56 -4.25
CA GLY A 119 10.51 3.12 -3.87
C GLY A 119 11.61 2.06 -3.73
N PRO A 120 12.81 2.46 -3.31
CA PRO A 120 13.88 1.53 -2.92
C PRO A 120 13.43 0.49 -1.88
N ARG A 121 14.13 -0.64 -1.80
CA ARG A 121 13.86 -1.78 -0.87
C ARG A 121 12.64 -2.63 -1.20
N MET A 122 11.97 -2.38 -2.32
CA MET A 122 11.00 -3.33 -2.87
C MET A 122 11.68 -4.64 -3.29
N LEU A 123 10.96 -5.75 -3.19
CA LEU A 123 11.47 -7.03 -3.67
C LEU A 123 11.48 -7.06 -5.21
N PRO A 124 12.50 -7.64 -5.87
CA PRO A 124 12.52 -7.78 -7.33
C PRO A 124 11.34 -8.57 -7.89
N ASP A 125 10.86 -9.55 -7.14
CA ASP A 125 9.73 -10.43 -7.46
C ASP A 125 8.43 -10.00 -6.78
N ASP A 126 8.35 -8.74 -6.31
CA ASP A 126 7.18 -8.20 -5.64
C ASP A 126 5.89 -8.28 -6.48
N GLY A 127 5.99 -8.35 -7.80
CA GLY A 127 4.83 -8.59 -8.68
C GLY A 127 3.96 -7.37 -8.95
N ARG A 128 4.22 -6.21 -8.32
CA ARG A 128 3.58 -4.93 -8.68
C ARG A 128 4.23 -4.31 -9.91
N VAL A 129 3.47 -3.46 -10.60
CA VAL A 129 3.80 -2.95 -11.94
C VAL A 129 5.12 -2.15 -12.01
N VAL A 130 5.40 -1.29 -11.01
CA VAL A 130 6.63 -0.48 -10.99
C VAL A 130 7.88 -1.36 -10.89
N SER A 131 7.92 -2.30 -9.95
CA SER A 131 9.05 -3.23 -9.80
C SER A 131 9.19 -4.14 -11.01
N ASN A 132 8.08 -4.68 -11.54
CA ASN A 132 8.13 -5.56 -12.71
C ASN A 132 8.73 -4.86 -13.92
N PHE A 133 8.30 -3.63 -14.24
CA PHE A 133 8.85 -2.92 -15.39
C PHE A 133 10.33 -2.58 -15.21
N ILE A 134 10.74 -2.11 -14.03
CA ILE A 134 12.14 -1.78 -13.77
C ILE A 134 13.00 -3.04 -13.90
N VAL A 135 12.59 -4.15 -13.29
CA VAL A 135 13.34 -5.41 -13.33
C VAL A 135 13.38 -6.00 -14.73
N GLN A 136 12.26 -6.02 -15.47
CA GLN A 136 12.22 -6.44 -16.88
C GLN A 136 13.19 -5.62 -17.72
N ALA A 137 13.12 -4.30 -17.59
CA ALA A 137 13.99 -3.41 -18.36
C ALA A 137 15.48 -3.61 -18.04
N LEU A 138 15.83 -3.75 -16.76
CA LEU A 138 17.21 -3.99 -16.34
C LEU A 138 17.76 -5.35 -16.83
N LYS A 139 16.89 -6.35 -17.01
CA LYS A 139 17.25 -7.65 -17.58
C LYS A 139 17.26 -7.68 -19.11
N GLY A 140 16.87 -6.59 -19.77
CA GLY A 140 16.71 -6.56 -21.23
C GLY A 140 15.49 -7.34 -21.73
N GLU A 141 14.51 -7.61 -20.86
CA GLU A 141 13.27 -8.31 -21.21
C GLU A 141 12.21 -7.31 -21.71
N PRO A 142 11.30 -7.72 -22.60
CA PRO A 142 10.17 -6.88 -23.01
C PRO A 142 9.27 -6.49 -21.83
N LEU A 143 8.79 -5.24 -21.82
CA LEU A 143 7.88 -4.76 -20.78
C LEU A 143 6.48 -5.30 -21.02
N THR A 144 5.92 -5.96 -20.01
CA THR A 144 4.61 -6.63 -20.13
C THR A 144 3.45 -5.72 -19.74
N LEU A 145 2.76 -5.15 -20.72
CA LEU A 145 1.49 -4.45 -20.51
C LEU A 145 0.35 -5.45 -20.43
N TYR A 146 -0.47 -5.38 -19.38
CA TYR A 146 -1.75 -6.10 -19.36
C TYR A 146 -2.85 -5.19 -19.91
N GLY A 147 -3.58 -5.65 -20.92
CA GLY A 147 -4.49 -4.82 -21.71
C GLY A 147 -3.75 -3.93 -22.72
N ASP A 148 -4.32 -2.76 -23.00
CA ASP A 148 -3.71 -1.73 -23.88
C ASP A 148 -2.88 -0.69 -23.10
N GLY A 149 -2.84 -0.80 -21.77
CA GLY A 149 -2.13 0.12 -20.88
C GLY A 149 -2.88 1.42 -20.59
N SER A 150 -4.15 1.56 -21.01
CA SER A 150 -4.98 2.75 -20.78
C SER A 150 -5.48 2.89 -19.33
N GLN A 151 -5.47 1.80 -18.57
CA GLN A 151 -5.86 1.81 -17.16
C GLN A 151 -4.93 2.73 -16.35
N THR A 152 -5.51 3.46 -15.40
CA THR A 152 -4.78 4.44 -14.60
C THR A 152 -4.49 3.92 -13.20
N ARG A 153 -3.38 4.39 -12.63
CA ARG A 153 -3.00 4.17 -11.24
C ARG A 153 -2.39 5.44 -10.67
N SER A 154 -2.60 5.65 -9.38
CA SER A 154 -1.85 6.60 -8.58
C SER A 154 -0.60 5.93 -8.01
N PHE A 155 0.52 6.66 -7.91
CA PHE A 155 1.76 6.15 -7.32
C PHE A 155 2.34 7.17 -6.34
N CYS A 156 2.40 6.80 -5.07
CA CYS A 156 3.02 7.58 -4.01
C CYS A 156 4.48 7.15 -3.83
N PHE A 157 5.42 8.09 -3.77
CA PHE A 157 6.80 7.74 -3.44
C PHE A 157 6.93 7.42 -1.94
N VAL A 158 7.81 6.48 -1.59
CA VAL A 158 7.94 5.97 -0.22
C VAL A 158 8.26 7.07 0.80
N ASP A 159 9.07 8.07 0.45
CA ASP A 159 9.40 9.16 1.39
C ASP A 159 8.17 10.01 1.73
N ASP A 160 7.31 10.30 0.74
CA ASP A 160 6.05 11.01 0.96
C ASP A 160 5.10 10.20 1.86
N LEU A 161 5.04 8.88 1.66
CA LEU A 161 4.27 7.97 2.53
C LEU A 161 4.76 8.04 3.97
N ILE A 162 6.08 7.92 4.18
CA ILE A 162 6.68 7.91 5.52
C ILE A 162 6.47 9.25 6.21
N GLU A 163 6.63 10.37 5.51
CA GLU A 163 6.34 11.70 6.04
C GLU A 163 4.88 11.83 6.50
N GLY A 164 3.93 11.34 5.69
CA GLY A 164 2.50 11.31 6.06
C GLY A 164 2.23 10.43 7.28
N MET A 165 2.89 9.27 7.37
CA MET A 165 2.77 8.35 8.50
C MET A 165 3.32 8.98 9.80
N ILE A 166 4.45 9.68 9.72
CA ILE A 166 5.06 10.42 10.83
C ILE A 166 4.15 11.53 11.34
N ARG A 167 3.56 12.31 10.43
CA ARG A 167 2.60 13.35 10.81
C ARG A 167 1.37 12.76 11.48
N LEU A 168 0.80 11.69 10.93
CA LEU A 168 -0.39 11.06 11.51
C LEU A 168 -0.11 10.49 12.91
N MET A 169 1.02 9.78 13.09
CA MET A 169 1.40 9.24 14.41
C MET A 169 1.52 10.35 15.46
N ASN A 170 2.12 11.48 15.10
CA ASN A 170 2.36 12.60 16.01
C ASN A 170 1.15 13.53 16.18
N GLY A 171 0.25 13.57 15.19
CA GLY A 171 -0.94 14.43 15.18
C GLY A 171 -2.04 13.95 16.13
N THR A 172 -3.14 14.71 16.16
CA THR A 172 -4.32 14.44 17.00
C THR A 172 -5.43 13.68 16.26
N HIS A 173 -5.39 13.63 14.93
CA HIS A 173 -6.41 12.98 14.13
C HIS A 173 -6.32 11.45 14.22
N THR A 174 -7.43 10.80 14.59
CA THR A 174 -7.50 9.34 14.76
C THR A 174 -7.50 8.56 13.44
N GLY A 175 -8.06 9.11 12.37
CA GLY A 175 -8.31 8.43 11.11
C GLY A 175 -9.74 7.85 11.00
N PRO A 176 -10.05 7.09 9.93
CA PRO A 176 -9.15 6.75 8.83
C PRO A 176 -8.76 8.00 8.02
N ILE A 177 -7.53 8.01 7.50
CA ILE A 177 -7.04 9.07 6.59
C ILE A 177 -6.39 8.45 5.36
N ASN A 178 -6.73 8.93 4.18
CA ASN A 178 -6.13 8.50 2.93
C ASN A 178 -4.74 9.12 2.79
N ILE A 179 -3.75 8.29 2.47
CA ILE A 179 -2.40 8.76 2.13
C ILE A 179 -1.98 8.11 0.83
N GLY A 180 -1.73 8.96 -0.17
CA GLY A 180 -1.38 8.57 -1.52
C GLY A 180 -1.20 9.79 -2.42
N ASN A 181 -0.87 9.54 -3.69
CA ASN A 181 -0.75 10.59 -4.68
C ASN A 181 -2.04 10.71 -5.50
N PRO A 182 -2.73 11.87 -5.52
CA PRO A 182 -3.95 12.01 -6.31
C PRO A 182 -3.66 12.11 -7.82
N THR A 183 -2.41 12.25 -8.26
CA THR A 183 -2.08 12.24 -9.68
C THR A 183 -2.14 10.83 -10.25
N GLU A 184 -2.99 10.63 -11.25
CA GLU A 184 -3.12 9.38 -12.00
C GLU A 184 -2.17 9.35 -13.21
N PHE A 185 -1.65 8.17 -13.48
CA PHE A 185 -0.84 7.87 -14.66
C PHE A 185 -1.37 6.60 -15.31
N THR A 186 -1.35 6.53 -16.64
CA THR A 186 -1.64 5.28 -17.35
C THR A 186 -0.49 4.30 -17.16
N ILE A 187 -0.79 3.00 -17.19
CA ILE A 187 0.26 1.96 -17.13
C ILE A 187 1.21 2.08 -18.33
N ARG A 188 0.70 2.53 -19.48
CA ARG A 188 1.52 2.85 -20.66
C ARG A 188 2.51 3.99 -20.39
N GLN A 189 2.07 5.10 -19.79
CA GLN A 189 2.96 6.21 -19.41
C GLN A 189 4.07 5.74 -18.47
N LEU A 190 3.73 4.91 -17.47
CA LEU A 190 4.75 4.33 -16.58
C LEU A 190 5.74 3.45 -17.35
N ALA A 191 5.27 2.59 -18.25
CA ALA A 191 6.14 1.73 -19.05
C ALA A 191 7.08 2.54 -19.95
N GLU A 192 6.58 3.61 -20.58
CA GLU A 192 7.38 4.52 -21.40
C GLU A 192 8.44 5.25 -20.58
N LEU A 193 8.08 5.78 -19.39
CA LEU A 193 9.03 6.42 -18.47
C LEU A 193 10.15 5.46 -18.03
N VAL A 194 9.82 4.21 -17.72
CA VAL A 194 10.82 3.20 -17.34
C VAL A 194 11.70 2.86 -18.54
N ARG A 195 11.10 2.68 -19.73
CA ARG A 195 11.82 2.38 -20.97
C ARG A 195 12.81 3.48 -21.33
N GLU A 196 12.40 4.74 -21.32
CA GLU A 196 13.26 5.90 -21.61
C GLU A 196 14.46 5.99 -20.64
N ARG A 197 14.28 5.61 -19.38
CA ARG A 197 15.31 5.70 -18.33
C ARG A 197 16.34 4.58 -18.36
N ILE A 198 15.97 3.41 -18.89
CA ILE A 198 16.79 2.20 -18.78
C ILE A 198 17.26 1.73 -20.15
N ASN A 199 16.34 1.48 -21.07
CA ASN A 199 16.65 1.08 -22.43
C ASN A 199 15.48 1.44 -23.36
N PRO A 200 15.62 2.48 -24.20
CA PRO A 200 14.54 2.97 -25.09
C PRO A 200 14.10 1.95 -26.14
N ASP A 201 14.94 0.95 -26.45
CA ASP A 201 14.73 -0.03 -27.53
C ASP A 201 13.90 -1.24 -27.08
N LEU A 202 13.49 -1.32 -25.81
CA LEU A 202 12.68 -2.44 -25.32
C LEU A 202 11.29 -2.46 -25.94
N GLU A 203 10.87 -3.65 -26.35
CA GLU A 203 9.52 -3.90 -26.84
C GLU A 203 8.50 -3.82 -25.70
N LEU A 204 7.30 -3.31 -26.01
CA LEU A 204 6.13 -3.38 -25.15
C LEU A 204 5.24 -4.52 -25.63
N ILE A 205 5.09 -5.57 -24.83
CA ILE A 205 4.23 -6.72 -25.15
C ILE A 205 2.90 -6.62 -24.40
N CYS A 206 1.78 -6.84 -25.11
CA CYS A 206 0.45 -6.82 -24.50
C CYS A 206 -0.01 -8.25 -24.12
N LYS A 207 -0.56 -8.42 -22.92
CA LYS A 207 -1.19 -9.65 -22.41
C LYS A 207 -2.63 -9.39 -21.95
N PRO A 208 -3.51 -10.40 -21.87
CA PRO A 208 -4.87 -10.21 -21.35
C PRO A 208 -4.88 -9.69 -19.89
N LEU A 209 -5.86 -8.86 -19.53
CA LEU A 209 -5.99 -8.35 -18.16
C LEU A 209 -6.16 -9.48 -17.14
N PRO A 210 -5.52 -9.40 -15.96
CA PRO A 210 -5.79 -10.31 -14.85
C PRO A 210 -7.25 -10.20 -14.40
N GLN A 211 -7.82 -11.31 -13.93
CA GLN A 211 -9.16 -11.34 -13.36
C GLN A 211 -9.21 -10.49 -12.08
N ASP A 212 -10.28 -9.70 -11.90
CA ASP A 212 -10.57 -8.86 -10.73
C ASP A 212 -9.50 -7.80 -10.39
N ASP A 213 -8.69 -7.34 -11.36
CA ASP A 213 -7.80 -6.19 -11.14
C ASP A 213 -8.62 -4.88 -11.21
N PRO A 214 -8.67 -4.05 -10.14
CA PRO A 214 -9.48 -2.84 -10.13
C PRO A 214 -9.09 -1.90 -11.27
N LEU A 215 -10.04 -1.39 -12.04
CA LEU A 215 -9.71 -0.60 -13.23
C LEU A 215 -9.17 0.80 -12.90
N GLN A 216 -9.62 1.39 -11.79
CA GLN A 216 -9.26 2.76 -11.42
C GLN A 216 -9.16 2.92 -9.90
N ARG A 217 -8.14 3.67 -9.43
CA ARG A 217 -7.99 4.00 -8.02
C ARG A 217 -7.21 5.29 -7.79
N GLN A 218 -7.86 6.26 -7.15
CA GLN A 218 -7.35 7.59 -6.91
C GLN A 218 -7.78 8.06 -5.51
N PRO A 219 -6.84 8.43 -4.62
CA PRO A 219 -7.19 8.93 -3.29
C PRO A 219 -7.75 10.35 -3.36
N VAL A 220 -8.83 10.61 -2.61
CA VAL A 220 -9.10 11.97 -2.12
C VAL A 220 -8.20 12.19 -0.90
N ILE A 221 -7.43 13.28 -0.88
CA ILE A 221 -6.44 13.57 0.18
C ILE A 221 -6.72 14.87 0.95
N ASP A 222 -7.90 15.47 0.77
CA ASP A 222 -8.29 16.73 1.40
C ASP A 222 -8.16 16.67 2.93
N LEU A 223 -8.47 15.52 3.53
CA LEU A 223 -8.36 15.32 4.98
C LEU A 223 -6.89 15.32 5.42
N ALA A 224 -5.99 14.68 4.66
CA ALA A 224 -4.56 14.70 4.94
C ALA A 224 -3.95 16.10 4.81
N GLN A 225 -4.41 16.86 3.82
CA GLN A 225 -4.02 18.27 3.65
C GLN A 225 -4.46 19.11 4.83
N LYS A 226 -5.71 18.97 5.25
CA LYS A 226 -6.30 19.78 6.32
C LYS A 226 -5.74 19.42 7.71
N GLU A 227 -5.73 18.13 8.05
CA GLU A 227 -5.45 17.68 9.42
C GLU A 227 -3.96 17.42 9.66
N LEU A 228 -3.17 17.15 8.60
CA LEU A 228 -1.73 16.88 8.70
C LEU A 228 -0.86 17.94 8.01
N GLY A 229 -1.45 18.87 7.24
CA GLY A 229 -0.67 19.77 6.38
C GLY A 229 0.16 19.00 5.36
N TRP A 230 -0.29 17.82 4.94
CA TRP A 230 0.47 16.87 4.13
C TRP A 230 -0.03 16.84 2.68
N THR A 231 0.91 16.75 1.74
CA THR A 231 0.68 16.52 0.30
C THR A 231 1.94 15.85 -0.25
N PRO A 232 1.84 14.89 -1.18
CA PRO A 232 3.01 14.29 -1.81
C PRO A 232 3.85 15.34 -2.55
N ALA A 233 5.16 15.33 -2.36
CA ALA A 233 6.08 16.29 -2.96
C ALA A 233 6.91 15.70 -4.11
N VAL A 234 7.02 14.37 -4.19
CA VAL A 234 7.87 13.69 -5.16
C VAL A 234 7.06 13.26 -6.39
N ALA A 235 7.34 13.89 -7.52
CA ALA A 235 6.81 13.49 -8.82
C ALA A 235 7.28 12.08 -9.21
N LEU A 236 6.48 11.35 -9.98
CA LEU A 236 6.76 9.97 -10.39
C LEU A 236 8.13 9.84 -11.06
N GLU A 237 8.45 10.78 -11.95
CA GLU A 237 9.70 10.85 -12.69
C GLU A 237 10.92 10.94 -11.75
N LYS A 238 10.80 11.72 -10.67
CA LYS A 238 11.88 11.89 -9.69
C LYS A 238 12.02 10.70 -8.76
N GLY A 239 10.90 10.09 -8.33
CA GLY A 239 10.93 8.92 -7.45
C GLY A 239 11.40 7.64 -8.18
N LEU A 240 11.24 7.56 -9.50
CA LEU A 240 11.74 6.43 -10.30
C LEU A 240 13.27 6.34 -10.29
N GLU A 241 14.00 7.45 -10.29
CA GLU A 241 15.46 7.47 -10.33
C GLU A 241 16.11 6.67 -9.17
N PRO A 242 15.89 6.99 -7.88
CA PRO A 242 16.47 6.22 -6.79
C PRO A 242 15.93 4.78 -6.74
N THR A 243 14.72 4.54 -7.25
CA THR A 243 14.13 3.19 -7.32
C THR A 243 14.88 2.33 -8.34
N VAL A 244 15.16 2.87 -9.53
CA VAL A 244 15.93 2.20 -10.58
C VAL A 244 17.36 1.93 -10.12
N ASP A 245 18.02 2.90 -9.48
CA ASP A 245 19.39 2.73 -9.00
C ASP A 245 19.51 1.67 -7.90
N TYR A 246 18.50 1.57 -7.02
CA TYR A 246 18.41 0.48 -6.06
C TYR A 246 18.34 -0.88 -6.75
N PHE A 247 17.44 -1.06 -7.74
CA PHE A 247 17.32 -2.34 -8.46
C PHE A 247 18.55 -2.66 -9.30
N LYS A 248 19.19 -1.66 -9.92
CA LYS A 248 20.47 -1.85 -10.63
C LYS A 248 21.52 -2.45 -9.71
N THR A 249 21.70 -1.85 -8.52
CA THR A 249 22.67 -2.31 -7.54
C THR A 249 22.34 -3.73 -7.08
N LEU A 250 21.10 -3.97 -6.70
CA LEU A 250 20.63 -5.26 -6.21
C LEU A 250 20.80 -6.40 -7.22
N LEU A 251 20.58 -6.13 -8.51
CA LEU A 251 20.72 -7.14 -9.57
C LEU A 251 22.17 -7.37 -10.00
N LEU A 252 23.09 -6.43 -9.74
CA LEU A 252 24.52 -6.63 -9.96
C LEU A 252 25.17 -7.49 -8.86
N GLU A 253 24.58 -7.49 -7.65
CA GLU A 253 25.05 -8.25 -6.49
C GLU A 253 24.48 -9.68 -6.42
N ALA A 254 23.51 -10.02 -7.27
CA ALA A 254 22.82 -11.31 -7.32
C ALA A 254 23.42 -12.26 -8.36
#